data_AF-A0A6F8TCI8-F1
#
_entry.id   AF-A0A6F8TCI8-F1
#
_cell.length_a   1.000
_cell.length_b   1.000
_cell.length_c   1.000
_cell.angle_alpha   90.00
_cell.angle_beta   90.00
_cell.angle_gamma   90.00
#
_symmetry.space_group_name_H-M   'P 1'
#
loop_
_entity.id
_entity.type
_entity.pdbx_description
1 polymer ?
#
loop_
_entity_poly.entity_id
_entity_poly.type
_entity_poly.pdbx_seq_one_letter_code
_entity_poly.pdbx_strand_id
1 'polypeptide(L)'
;MMQTQISVEQNLDHIGQKKFSCFSTKNYYLEVNEFVKTLNTPAANTALLNEEIAKCFEEIKKQGHQNPVLIGAIPFDITKKSSLNFYADHKKITQASSTINSLKIVITLR
;
A
#
# COMPACT_ATOMS: atom_id res chain seq x y z
N MET A 1 -39.43 20.79 -9.76
CA MET A 1 -38.86 20.04 -8.62
C MET A 1 -38.18 18.80 -9.19
N MET A 2 -36.85 18.70 -9.11
CA MET A 2 -36.14 17.50 -9.58
C MET A 2 -36.10 16.47 -8.44
N GLN A 3 -36.58 15.27 -8.70
CA GLN A 3 -36.45 14.14 -7.77
C GLN A 3 -35.05 13.54 -7.91
N THR A 4 -34.26 13.63 -6.84
CA THR A 4 -32.97 12.95 -6.75
C THR A 4 -33.23 11.47 -6.49
N GLN A 5 -32.94 10.63 -7.47
CA GLN A 5 -32.93 9.18 -7.28
C GLN A 5 -31.79 8.83 -6.31
N ILE A 6 -32.15 8.20 -5.20
CA ILE A 6 -31.21 7.71 -4.19
C ILE A 6 -30.48 6.53 -4.84
N SER A 7 -29.20 6.71 -5.16
CA SER A 7 -28.37 5.64 -5.71
C SER A 7 -28.27 4.53 -4.67
N VAL A 8 -28.69 3.34 -5.07
CA VAL A 8 -28.61 2.09 -4.30
C VAL A 8 -27.21 1.94 -3.72
N GLU A 9 -27.11 1.65 -2.42
CA GLU A 9 -25.87 1.26 -1.77
C GLU A 9 -25.25 0.11 -2.57
N GLN A 10 -24.17 0.40 -3.28
CA GLN A 10 -23.36 -0.60 -3.94
C GLN A 10 -22.63 -1.36 -2.83
N ASN A 11 -23.28 -2.40 -2.29
CA ASN A 11 -22.60 -3.48 -1.61
C ASN A 11 -21.72 -4.16 -2.64
N LEU A 12 -20.52 -3.60 -2.83
CA LEU A 12 -19.46 -4.26 -3.55
C LEU A 12 -19.01 -5.40 -2.66
N ASP A 13 -19.68 -6.55 -2.76
CA ASP A 13 -19.18 -7.82 -2.26
C ASP A 13 -17.76 -8.04 -2.84
N HIS A 14 -16.74 -7.60 -2.10
CA HIS A 14 -15.33 -7.68 -2.46
C HIS A 14 -14.85 -9.12 -2.25
N ILE A 15 -15.43 -10.04 -3.01
CA ILE A 15 -14.99 -11.43 -3.10
C ILE A 15 -13.60 -11.40 -3.75
N GLY A 16 -12.57 -11.63 -2.94
CA GLY A 16 -11.23 -11.97 -3.42
C GLY A 16 -10.34 -10.82 -3.89
N GLN A 17 -10.53 -9.58 -3.41
CA GLN A 17 -9.53 -8.54 -3.66
C GLN A 17 -8.21 -8.95 -3.02
N LYS A 18 -7.21 -9.29 -3.85
CA LYS A 18 -5.81 -9.28 -3.44
C LYS A 18 -5.57 -7.96 -2.72
N LYS A 19 -5.31 -8.02 -1.41
CA LYS A 19 -4.96 -6.83 -0.64
C LYS A 19 -3.63 -6.35 -1.19
N PHE A 20 -3.66 -5.28 -1.98
CA PHE A 20 -2.48 -4.63 -2.52
C PHE A 20 -2.33 -3.24 -1.93
N SER A 21 -1.14 -2.67 -2.04
CA SER A 21 -0.90 -1.26 -1.75
C SER A 21 0.11 -0.71 -2.75
N CYS A 22 0.06 0.59 -2.97
CA CYS A 22 1.05 1.29 -3.77
C CYS A 22 1.53 2.52 -3.03
N PHE A 23 2.80 2.87 -3.23
CA PHE A 23 3.38 4.10 -2.72
C PHE A 23 4.23 4.73 -3.81
N SER A 24 3.79 5.87 -4.33
CA SER A 24 4.45 6.56 -5.43
C SER A 24 5.09 7.85 -4.94
N THR A 25 6.35 8.06 -5.32
CA THR A 25 7.11 9.28 -5.06
C THR A 25 7.68 9.80 -6.37
N LYS A 26 8.28 11.00 -6.34
CA LYS A 26 8.98 11.58 -7.50
C LYS A 26 10.14 10.73 -8.06
N ASN A 27 10.68 9.80 -7.27
CA ASN A 27 11.91 9.07 -7.60
C ASN A 27 11.63 7.59 -7.91
N TYR A 28 10.59 7.03 -7.30
CA TYR A 28 10.25 5.62 -7.41
C TYR A 28 8.80 5.40 -7.00
N TYR A 29 8.26 4.27 -7.41
CA TYR A 29 7.04 3.73 -6.85
C TYR A 29 7.23 2.30 -6.34
N LEU A 30 6.44 1.93 -5.35
CA LEU A 30 6.37 0.60 -4.73
C LEU A 30 5.02 -0.02 -5.07
N GLU A 31 5.05 -1.27 -5.52
CA GLU A 31 3.87 -2.14 -5.64
C GLU A 31 4.02 -3.32 -4.67
N VAL A 32 3.00 -3.59 -3.87
CA VAL A 32 2.96 -4.73 -2.94
C VAL A 32 1.66 -5.51 -3.09
N ASN A 33 1.76 -6.83 -3.18
CA ASN A 33 0.61 -7.73 -3.46
C ASN A 33 0.53 -8.96 -2.54
N GLU A 34 1.58 -9.25 -1.75
CA GLU A 34 1.65 -10.42 -0.85
C GLU A 34 1.28 -10.05 0.59
N PHE A 35 0.01 -9.77 0.83
CA PHE A 35 -0.47 -9.38 2.16
C PHE A 35 -0.29 -10.50 3.19
N VAL A 36 0.24 -10.14 4.36
CA VAL A 36 0.42 -11.05 5.49
C VAL A 36 -0.60 -10.75 6.59
N LYS A 37 -0.54 -9.55 7.18
CA LYS A 37 -1.38 -9.15 8.31
C LYS A 37 -1.50 -7.65 8.44
N THR A 38 -2.52 -7.21 9.17
CA THR A 38 -2.72 -5.82 9.57
C THR A 38 -2.43 -5.67 11.06
N LEU A 39 -1.74 -4.61 11.41
CA LEU A 39 -1.47 -4.18 12.77
C LEU A 39 -2.24 -2.88 13.03
N ASN A 40 -3.03 -2.89 14.11
CA ASN A 40 -3.98 -1.82 14.44
C ASN A 40 -3.61 -1.07 15.72
N THR A 41 -2.43 -1.31 16.28
CA THR A 41 -2.00 -0.72 17.55
C THR A 41 -1.88 0.80 17.41
N PRO A 42 -2.49 1.57 18.34
CA PRO A 42 -2.35 3.01 18.33
C PRO A 42 -0.89 3.45 18.45
N ALA A 43 -0.50 4.43 17.63
CA ALA A 43 0.87 4.94 17.63
C ALA A 43 1.25 5.68 18.92
N ALA A 44 0.27 6.11 19.71
CA ALA A 44 0.47 6.64 21.06
C ALA A 44 1.18 5.63 21.99
N ASN A 45 0.98 4.32 21.79
CA ASN A 45 1.70 3.29 22.54
C ASN A 45 2.94 2.84 21.75
N THR A 46 3.93 3.74 21.65
CA THR A 46 5.10 3.55 20.79
C THR A 46 5.91 2.29 21.12
N ALA A 47 6.05 1.96 22.41
CA ALA A 47 6.80 0.78 22.83
C ALA A 47 6.15 -0.52 22.34
N LEU A 48 4.85 -0.69 22.59
CA LEU A 48 4.08 -1.85 22.12
C LEU A 48 4.04 -1.93 20.60
N LEU A 49 3.79 -0.80 19.92
CA LEU A 49 3.77 -0.74 18.46
C LEU A 49 5.10 -1.23 17.86
N ASN A 50 6.23 -0.76 18.38
CA ASN A 50 7.55 -1.16 17.89
C ASN A 50 7.87 -2.64 18.18
N GLU A 51 7.50 -3.14 19.36
CA GLU A 51 7.65 -4.56 19.71
C GLU A 51 6.88 -5.46 18.74
N GLU A 52 5.61 -5.15 18.49
CA GLU A 52 4.78 -5.91 17.57
C GLU A 52 5.28 -5.82 16.13
N ILE A 53 5.76 -4.66 15.68
CA ILE A 53 6.36 -4.50 14.35
C ILE A 53 7.60 -5.39 14.21
N ALA A 54 8.50 -5.36 15.19
CA ALA A 54 9.72 -6.16 15.17
C ALA A 54 9.39 -7.66 15.15
N LYS A 55 8.49 -8.10 16.03
CA LYS A 55 8.02 -9.49 16.09
C LYS A 55 7.44 -9.95 14.76
N CYS A 56 6.61 -9.13 14.10
CA CYS A 56 6.07 -9.48 12.79
C CYS A 56 7.14 -9.62 11.71
N PHE A 57 8.11 -8.71 11.65
CA PHE A 57 9.21 -8.85 10.70
C PHE A 57 10.02 -10.13 10.94
N GLU A 58 10.28 -10.50 12.20
CA GLU A 58 10.95 -11.76 12.51
C GLU A 58 10.14 -12.99 12.08
N GLU A 59 8.84 -13.02 12.36
CA GLU A 59 7.94 -14.10 11.96
C GLU A 59 7.91 -14.28 10.44
N ILE A 60 7.78 -13.18 9.68
CA ILE A 60 7.75 -13.21 8.22
C ILE A 60 9.11 -13.68 7.65
N LYS A 61 10.24 -13.22 8.22
CA LYS A 61 11.57 -13.67 7.80
C LYS A 61 11.81 -15.15 8.10
N LYS A 62 11.33 -15.67 9.23
CA LYS A 62 11.39 -17.10 9.58
C LYS A 62 10.62 -17.98 8.59
N GLN A 63 9.63 -17.42 7.89
CA GLN A 63 8.89 -18.10 6.81
C GLN A 63 9.62 -18.07 5.46
N GLY A 64 10.82 -17.47 5.39
CA GLY A 64 11.67 -17.46 4.19
C GLY A 64 11.59 -16.19 3.34
N HIS A 65 10.71 -15.24 3.67
CA HIS A 65 10.56 -13.98 2.95
C HIS A 65 11.74 -13.04 3.24
N GLN A 66 12.47 -12.65 2.21
CA GLN A 66 13.73 -11.91 2.35
C GLN A 66 13.54 -10.41 2.56
N ASN A 67 12.46 -9.84 2.02
CA ASN A 67 12.31 -8.38 1.93
C ASN A 67 10.89 -7.88 2.27
N PRO A 68 10.36 -8.25 3.46
CA PRO A 68 9.05 -7.79 3.87
C PRO A 68 9.02 -6.28 4.08
N VAL A 69 7.86 -5.68 3.85
CA VAL A 69 7.64 -4.25 4.05
C VAL A 69 6.37 -4.00 4.85
N LEU A 70 6.36 -2.87 5.55
CA LEU A 70 5.21 -2.35 6.27
C LEU A 70 4.73 -1.10 5.53
N ILE A 71 3.47 -1.10 5.10
CA ILE A 71 2.84 0.04 4.43
C ILE A 71 1.49 0.31 5.10
N GLY A 72 1.20 1.57 5.38
CA GLY A 72 -0.07 1.92 5.98
C GLY A 72 -0.18 3.39 6.34
N ALA A 73 -1.18 3.68 7.17
CA ALA A 73 -1.44 5.02 7.66
C ALA A 73 -1.52 5.02 9.20
N ILE A 74 -1.01 6.10 9.79
CA ILE A 74 -1.21 6.44 11.19
C ILE A 74 -2.17 7.65 11.20
N PRO A 75 -3.30 7.58 11.92
CA PRO A 75 -4.21 8.71 12.02
C PRO A 75 -3.54 9.90 12.71
N PHE A 76 -4.01 11.12 12.41
CA PHE A 76 -3.53 12.34 13.07
C PHE A 76 -3.69 12.26 14.60
N ASP A 77 -4.85 11.78 15.07
CA ASP A 77 -5.02 11.40 16.47
C ASP A 77 -4.39 10.01 16.69
N ILE A 78 -3.15 10.02 17.17
CA ILE A 78 -2.33 8.82 17.39
C ILE A 78 -2.86 7.90 18.49
N THR A 79 -3.86 8.33 19.28
CA THR A 79 -4.54 7.45 20.24
C THR A 79 -5.53 6.50 19.56
N LYS A 80 -5.92 6.79 18.32
CA LYS A 80 -6.74 5.91 17.49
C LYS A 80 -5.89 4.80 16.88
N LYS A 81 -6.58 3.73 16.48
CA LYS A 81 -5.96 2.55 15.85
C LYS A 81 -5.26 2.95 14.55
N SER A 82 -4.02 2.49 14.37
CA SER A 82 -3.31 2.59 13.10
C SER A 82 -3.90 1.63 12.07
N SER A 83 -3.52 1.75 10.81
CA SER A 83 -3.82 0.77 9.77
C SER A 83 -2.54 0.45 9.02
N LEU A 84 -1.73 -0.45 9.60
CA LEU A 84 -0.41 -0.82 9.10
C LEU A 84 -0.43 -2.25 8.57
N ASN A 85 -0.15 -2.44 7.28
CA ASN A 85 -0.19 -3.74 6.62
C ASN A 85 1.21 -4.25 6.33
N PHE A 86 1.47 -5.50 6.71
CA PHE A 86 2.67 -6.23 6.34
C PHE A 86 2.48 -6.93 5.00
N TYR A 87 3.50 -6.81 4.16
CA TYR A 87 3.61 -7.51 2.90
C TYR A 87 4.91 -8.30 2.87
N ALA A 88 4.84 -9.52 2.34
CA ALA A 88 5.97 -10.45 2.34
C ALA A 88 7.00 -10.13 1.23
N ASP A 89 6.55 -9.46 0.17
CA ASP A 89 7.39 -9.02 -0.94
C ASP A 89 6.93 -7.64 -1.48
N HIS A 90 7.84 -6.96 -2.17
CA HIS A 90 7.59 -5.70 -2.83
C HIS A 90 8.41 -5.52 -4.11
N LYS A 91 7.81 -4.83 -5.08
CA LYS A 91 8.52 -4.39 -6.29
C LYS A 91 8.76 -2.89 -6.22
N LYS A 92 10.03 -2.50 -6.14
CA LYS A 92 10.45 -1.09 -6.25
C LYS A 92 10.85 -0.78 -7.69
N ILE A 93 10.22 0.23 -8.26
CA ILE A 93 10.46 0.65 -9.65
C ILE A 93 10.91 2.11 -9.61
N THR A 94 12.20 2.32 -9.93
CA THR A 94 12.80 3.65 -10.00
C THR A 94 12.29 4.35 -11.25
N GLN A 95 11.80 5.58 -11.10
CA GLN A 95 11.57 6.44 -12.26
C GLN A 95 12.95 6.87 -12.74
N ALA A 96 13.38 6.35 -13.89
CA ALA A 96 14.53 6.92 -14.57
C ALA A 96 14.25 8.40 -14.74
N SER A 97 15.14 9.27 -14.23
CA SER A 97 15.14 10.67 -14.61
C SER A 97 15.07 10.67 -16.13
N SER A 98 13.93 11.10 -16.66
CA SER A 98 13.72 11.13 -18.09
C SER A 98 14.66 12.21 -18.59
N THR A 99 15.89 11.86 -18.94
CA THR A 99 16.63 12.64 -19.92
C THR A 99 15.69 12.66 -21.12
N ILE A 100 15.16 13.84 -21.42
CA ILE A 100 14.28 14.12 -22.54
C ILE A 100 15.08 13.81 -23.81
N ASN A 101 15.16 12.54 -24.19
CA ASN A 101 15.73 12.10 -25.44
C ASN A 101 14.55 11.76 -26.36
N SER A 102 14.17 12.77 -27.12
CA SER A 102 13.54 12.68 -28.44
C SER A 102 12.45 11.61 -28.57
N LEU A 103 11.22 11.96 -28.17
CA LEU A 103 10.04 11.35 -28.78
C LEU A 103 10.06 11.66 -30.28
N LYS A 104 10.59 10.73 -31.09
CA LYS A 104 10.16 10.60 -32.49
C LYS A 104 8.72 10.10 -32.46
N ILE A 105 7.78 11.03 -32.41
CA ILE A 105 6.39 10.78 -32.73
C ILE A 105 6.34 10.42 -34.23
N VAL A 106 6.26 9.12 -34.53
CA VAL A 106 5.89 8.63 -35.86
C VAL A 106 4.38 8.44 -35.83
N ILE A 107 3.63 9.46 -36.27
CA ILE A 107 2.21 9.30 -36.60
C ILE A 107 2.16 8.71 -38.00
N THR A 108 1.90 7.41 -38.10
CA THR A 108 1.44 6.81 -39.35
C THR A 108 -0.06 7.06 -39.43
N LEU A 109 -0.47 8.00 -40.28
CA LEU A 109 -1.87 8.18 -40.67
C LEU A 109 -2.26 7.02 -41.59
N ARG A 110 -3.35 6.32 -41.27
CA ARG A 110 -4.14 5.52 -42.21
C ARG A 110 -5.55 6.06 -42.21
#